data_AF-A0A6I8MCH1-F1
#
_entry.id   AF-A0A6I8MCH1-F1
#
_cell.length_a   1.000
_cell.length_b   1.000
_cell.length_c   1.000
_cell.angle_alpha   90.00
_cell.angle_beta   90.00
_cell.angle_gamma   90.00
#
_symmetry.space_group_name_H-M   'P 1'
#
loop_
_entity.id
_entity.type
_entity.pdbx_description
1 polymer ?
#
loop_
_entity_poly.entity_id
_entity_poly.type
_entity_poly.pdbx_seq_one_letter_code
_entity_poly.pdbx_strand_id
1 'polypeptide(L)'
;MIFFLWLYYGKLFILGSIIATYLLNRLTKRLYYAPLIINMVSVIMLMFIEKKDMMYAIYFNYLPIVITSIIMNLIVYIYRKIKR
;
A
#
# COMPACT_ATOMS: atom_id res chain seq x y z
N MET A 1 11.28 1.05 15.47
CA MET A 1 12.49 0.82 14.65
C MET A 1 12.17 0.48 13.19
N ILE A 2 11.28 -0.48 12.91
CA ILE A 2 10.90 -0.89 11.53
C ILE A 2 10.30 0.23 10.66
N PHE A 3 9.47 1.12 11.22
CA PHE A 3 8.90 2.24 10.47
C PHE A 3 9.96 3.19 9.88
N PHE A 4 11.06 3.45 10.60
CA PHE A 4 12.14 4.28 10.09
C PHE A 4 12.89 3.60 8.93
N LEU A 5 13.04 2.27 8.99
CA LEU A 5 13.63 1.52 7.89
C LEU A 5 12.73 1.52 6.65
N TRP A 6 11.41 1.46 6.82
CA TRP A 6 10.46 1.61 5.72
C TRP A 6 10.48 3.00 5.09
N LEU A 7 10.68 4.04 5.90
CA LEU A 7 10.84 5.40 5.38
C LEU A 7 12.19 5.61 4.68
N TYR A 8 13.21 4.83 5.04
CA TYR A 8 14.53 4.90 4.41
C TYR A 8 14.59 4.11 3.10
N TYR A 9 14.15 2.85 3.10
CA TYR A 9 14.24 1.94 1.94
C TYR A 9 12.97 1.92 1.08
N GLY A 10 11.80 2.13 1.69
CA GLY A 10 10.48 1.95 1.07
C GLY A 10 9.77 3.25 0.68
N LYS A 11 10.43 4.41 0.75
CA LYS A 11 9.78 5.74 0.60
C LYS A 11 8.98 5.88 -0.69
N LEU A 12 9.54 5.46 -1.82
CA LEU A 12 8.87 5.53 -3.13
C LEU A 12 7.66 4.59 -3.20
N PHE A 13 7.79 3.40 -2.62
CA PHE A 13 6.71 2.42 -2.56
C PHE A 13 5.54 2.89 -1.68
N ILE A 14 5.84 3.53 -0.55
CA ILE A 14 4.84 4.16 0.32
C ILE A 14 4.11 5.29 -0.43
N LEU A 15 4.86 6.20 -1.07
CA LEU A 15 4.28 7.30 -1.84
C LEU A 15 3.40 6.79 -2.99
N GLY A 16 3.90 5.80 -3.75
CA GLY A 16 3.14 5.15 -4.82
C GLY A 16 1.85 4.50 -4.31
N SER A 17 1.92 3.79 -3.17
CA SER A 17 0.74 3.19 -2.53
C SER A 17 -0.30 4.23 -2.11
N ILE A 18 0.14 5.37 -1.54
CA ILE A 18 -0.75 6.47 -1.15
C ILE A 18 -1.49 7.02 -2.38
N ILE A 19 -0.74 7.35 -3.44
CA ILE A 19 -1.29 7.91 -4.68
C ILE A 19 -2.27 6.92 -5.32
N ALA A 20 -1.86 5.66 -5.47
CA ALA A 20 -2.70 4.61 -6.03
C ALA A 20 -3.97 4.40 -5.21
N THR A 21 -3.86 4.35 -3.87
CA THR A 21 -5.02 4.18 -2.98
C THR A 21 -5.99 5.33 -3.12
N TYR A 22 -5.48 6.56 -3.17
CA TYR A 22 -6.29 7.76 -3.34
C TYR A 22 -7.02 7.77 -4.70
N LEU A 23 -6.31 7.48 -5.79
CA LEU A 23 -6.89 7.43 -7.14
C LEU A 23 -7.97 6.35 -7.24
N LEU A 24 -7.69 5.14 -6.76
CA LEU A 24 -8.65 4.03 -6.77
C LEU A 24 -9.90 4.36 -5.96
N ASN A 25 -9.74 4.99 -4.80
CA ASN A 25 -10.87 5.42 -3.97
C ASN A 25 -11.70 6.53 -4.63
N ARG A 26 -11.07 7.40 -5.43
CA ARG A 26 -11.75 8.45 -6.21
C ARG A 26 -12.53 7.87 -7.39
N LEU A 27 -11.93 6.94 -8.14
CA LEU A 27 -12.53 6.34 -9.33
C LEU A 27 -13.66 5.37 -9.00
N THR A 28 -13.42 4.43 -8.09
CA THR A 28 -14.38 3.35 -7.80
C THR A 28 -15.46 3.75 -6.80
N LYS A 29 -15.25 4.84 -6.05
CA LYS A 29 -16.07 5.28 -4.89
C LYS A 29 -16.23 4.23 -3.77
N ARG A 30 -15.71 3.01 -3.92
CA ARG A 30 -15.78 1.95 -2.89
C ARG A 30 -14.42 1.78 -2.20
N LEU A 31 -14.44 1.80 -0.88
CA LEU A 31 -13.23 1.80 -0.05
C LEU A 31 -12.43 0.51 -0.15
N TYR A 32 -13.09 -0.64 -0.27
CA TYR A 32 -12.40 -1.94 -0.19
C TYR A 32 -11.61 -2.31 -1.45
N TYR A 33 -11.85 -1.67 -2.60
CA TYR A 33 -11.15 -2.02 -3.84
C TYR A 33 -9.69 -1.58 -3.84
N ALA A 34 -9.39 -0.42 -3.24
CA ALA A 34 -8.04 0.11 -3.27
C ALA A 34 -7.02 -0.81 -2.56
N PRO A 35 -7.26 -1.29 -1.32
CA PRO A 35 -6.36 -2.24 -0.66
C PRO A 35 -6.27 -3.58 -1.37
N LEU A 36 -7.39 -4.10 -1.92
CA LEU A 36 -7.39 -5.39 -2.61
C LEU A 36 -6.56 -5.36 -3.90
N ILE A 37 -6.72 -4.32 -4.71
CA ILE A 37 -5.98 -4.16 -5.97
C ILE A 37 -4.50 -3.94 -5.67
N ILE A 38 -4.18 -3.09 -4.69
CA ILE A 38 -2.78 -2.83 -4.32
C ILE A 38 -2.11 -4.08 -3.76
N ASN A 39 -2.82 -4.86 -2.92
CA ASN A 39 -2.32 -6.14 -2.44
C ASN A 39 -2.05 -7.11 -3.61
N MET A 40 -3.03 -7.28 -4.51
CA MET A 40 -2.89 -8.15 -5.68
C MET A 40 -1.69 -7.77 -6.56
N VAL A 41 -1.54 -6.49 -6.90
CA VAL A 41 -0.41 -5.99 -7.71
C VAL A 41 0.91 -6.22 -6.99
N SER A 42 0.96 -6.00 -5.68
CA SER A 42 2.19 -6.18 -4.90
C SER A 42 2.60 -7.66 -4.81
N VAL A 43 1.64 -8.58 -4.65
CA VAL A 43 1.91 -10.02 -4.70
C VAL A 43 2.41 -10.44 -6.07
N ILE A 44 1.80 -9.94 -7.15
CA ILE A 44 2.25 -10.22 -8.52
C ILE A 44 3.69 -9.74 -8.71
N MET A 45 4.03 -8.53 -8.28
CA MET A 45 5.39 -8.01 -8.36
C MET A 45 6.41 -8.84 -7.58
N LEU A 46 6.03 -9.41 -6.43
CA LEU A 46 6.89 -10.32 -5.68
C LEU A 46 7.25 -11.59 -6.44
N MET A 47 6.39 -12.09 -7.32
CA MET A 47 6.65 -13.32 -8.10
C MET A 47 7.77 -13.16 -9.12
N PHE A 48 8.08 -11.92 -9.53
CA PHE A 48 9.13 -11.61 -10.51
C PHE A 48 10.51 -11.35 -9.87
N ILE A 49 10.60 -11.41 -8.54
CA ILE A 49 11.85 -11.15 -7.80
C ILE A 49 12.60 -12.46 -7.60
N GLU A 50 13.93 -12.42 -7.71
CA GLU A 50 14.77 -13.58 -7.43
C GLU A 50 14.59 -14.08 -5.99
N LYS A 51 14.57 -15.40 -5.80
CA LYS A 51 14.31 -16.03 -4.48
C LYS A 51 15.24 -15.53 -3.37
N LYS A 52 16.48 -15.17 -3.72
CA LYS A 52 17.49 -14.66 -2.77
C LYS A 52 17.09 -13.30 -2.16
N ASP A 53 16.34 -12.49 -2.90
CA ASP A 53 15.92 -11.15 -2.50
C ASP A 53 14.45 -11.09 -2.03
N MET A 54 13.76 -12.24 -2.05
CA MET A 54 12.32 -12.33 -1.76
C MET A 54 11.96 -11.84 -0.36
N MET A 55 12.72 -12.25 0.67
CA MET A 55 12.47 -11.81 2.04
C MET A 55 12.67 -10.30 2.19
N TYR A 56 13.72 -9.75 1.58
CA TYR A 56 13.94 -8.31 1.58
C TYR A 56 12.77 -7.57 0.91
N ALA A 57 12.35 -8.02 -0.27
CA ALA A 57 11.24 -7.41 -0.98
C ALA A 57 9.90 -7.49 -0.21
N ILE A 58 9.65 -8.59 0.49
CA ILE A 58 8.47 -8.74 1.35
C ILE A 58 8.49 -7.68 2.46
N TYR A 59 9.61 -7.57 3.17
CA TYR A 59 9.70 -6.71 4.36
C TYR A 59 9.79 -5.21 4.04
N PHE A 60 10.48 -4.85 2.96
CA PHE A 60 10.79 -3.44 2.66
C PHE A 60 9.99 -2.84 1.51
N ASN A 61 9.31 -3.66 0.71
CA ASN A 61 8.45 -3.18 -0.37
C ASN A 61 6.99 -3.56 -0.12
N TYR A 62 6.70 -4.87 -0.04
CA TYR A 62 5.31 -5.36 0.05
C TYR A 62 4.59 -4.91 1.33
N LEU A 63 5.16 -5.19 2.51
CA LEU A 63 4.54 -4.83 3.79
C LEU A 63 4.25 -3.32 3.90
N PRO A 64 5.21 -2.42 3.60
CA PRO A 64 4.95 -0.97 3.57
C PRO A 64 3.81 -0.59 2.63
N ILE A 65 3.78 -1.14 1.41
CA ILE A 65 2.75 -0.82 0.40
C ILE A 65 1.36 -1.20 0.93
N VAL A 66 1.21 -2.45 1.37
CA VAL A 66 -0.09 -2.99 1.80
C VAL A 66 -0.58 -2.28 3.05
N ILE A 67 0.27 -2.13 4.06
CA ILE A 67 -0.09 -1.45 5.31
C ILE A 67 -0.45 0.01 5.07
N THR A 68 0.33 0.72 4.25
CA THR A 68 0.03 2.10 3.87
C THR A 68 -1.32 2.22 3.17
N SER A 69 -1.65 1.28 2.27
CA SER A 69 -2.94 1.28 1.58
C SER A 69 -4.11 1.08 2.55
N ILE A 70 -3.97 0.15 3.49
CA ILE A 70 -4.99 -0.09 4.54
C ILE A 70 -5.20 1.17 5.38
N ILE A 71 -4.11 1.79 5.86
CA ILE A 71 -4.18 3.02 6.67
C ILE A 71 -4.82 4.16 5.88
N MET A 72 -4.39 4.40 4.65
CA MET A 72 -4.98 5.44 3.78
C MET A 72 -6.47 5.21 3.57
N ASN A 73 -6.87 3.97 3.39
CA ASN A 73 -8.28 3.65 3.22
C ASN A 73 -9.10 3.88 4.48
N LEU A 74 -8.54 3.58 5.65
CA LEU A 74 -9.14 3.88 6.95
C LEU A 74 -9.28 5.41 7.16
N ILE A 75 -8.28 6.19 6.77
CA ILE A 75 -8.34 7.67 6.79
C ILE A 75 -9.47 8.17 5.89
N VAL A 76 -9.56 7.68 4.64
CA VAL A 76 -10.63 8.07 3.71
C VAL A 76 -12.01 7.68 4.26
N TYR A 77 -12.13 6.51 4.90
CA TYR A 77 -13.37 6.09 5.56
C TYR A 77 -13.77 7.05 6.68
N ILE A 78 -12.86 7.35 7.61
CA ILE A 78 -13.12 8.29 8.72
C ILE A 78 -13.51 9.65 8.17
N TYR A 79 -12.77 10.17 7.18
CA TYR A 79 -13.07 11.46 6.54
C TYR A 79 -14.49 11.49 5.94
N ARG A 80 -14.88 10.44 5.21
CA ARG A 80 -16.23 10.32 4.65
C ARG A 80 -17.32 10.23 5.72
N LYS A 81 -17.03 9.60 6.85
CA LYS A 81 -17.97 9.46 7.97
C LYS A 81 -18.19 10.77 8.71
N ILE A 82 -17.14 11.59 8.87
CA ILE A 82 -17.23 12.91 9.54
C ILE A 82 -17.96 13.94 8.65
N LYS A 83 -17.78 13.85 7.33
CA LYS A 83 -18.40 14.78 6.36
C LYS A 83 -19.86 14.44 6.03
N ARG A 84 -20.31 13.24 6.38
CA ARG A 84 -21.71 12.81 6.28
C ARG A 84 -22.48 13.27 7.50
#